data_AF-A0A937ILV0-F1
#
_entry.id   AF-A0A937ILV0-F1
#
_cell.length_a   1.000
_cell.length_b   1.000
_cell.length_c   1.000
_cell.angle_alpha   90.00
_cell.angle_beta   90.00
_cell.angle_gamma   90.00
#
_symmetry.space_group_name_H-M   'P 1'
#
loop_
_entity.id
_entity.type
_entity.pdbx_description
1 polymer ?
#
loop_
_entity_poly.entity_id
_entity_poly.type
_entity_poly.pdbx_seq_one_letter_code
_entity_poly.pdbx_strand_id
1 'polypeptide(L)'
;MVKYIDNVNARAHLRFMEWQAVLRLTYHRDYTDMAQAFPEYMEVCDQWHEQYKTYIKRNPKRPRAVALNSIYLSLLNNKIENLEKFYLRLSTEVTNLRTSKSRVQKAVLDEENYVTEFSFDTKIVSFQNNNRIVNLVLKEAVEFVHTGYTKNELNSAFNDLVLEYVEALINKKELVALRDLFLKKVYAMEKSITRAEALILRNPDKKLAKDAYHLYGLFKLRCEVGDAWTLSQTELAREKLGVGKPAALKAVDLLIKLKLIEIFEQVTFVNAEAQATVYKRIG
;
A
#
# COMPACT_ATOMS: atom_id res chain seq x y z
N MET A 1 6.10 1.08 -9.85
CA MET A 1 7.53 1.36 -10.16
C MET A 1 7.72 2.87 -10.09
N VAL A 2 8.73 3.38 -9.36
CA VAL A 2 8.97 4.84 -9.32
C VAL A 2 9.73 5.21 -10.58
N LYS A 3 9.08 5.95 -11.48
CA LYS A 3 9.76 6.62 -12.60
C LYS A 3 10.40 7.90 -12.07
N TYR A 4 11.65 8.17 -12.42
CA TYR A 4 12.43 9.34 -12.03
C TYR A 4 12.52 10.40 -13.13
N ILE A 5 12.50 10.02 -14.42
CA ILE A 5 12.54 10.94 -15.58
C ILE A 5 11.45 12.00 -15.43
N ASP A 6 10.20 11.58 -15.16
CA ASP A 6 9.05 12.50 -15.00
C ASP A 6 8.92 13.12 -13.60
N ASN A 7 9.77 12.73 -12.66
CA ASN A 7 9.71 13.22 -11.29
C ASN A 7 10.61 14.43 -11.08
N VAL A 8 10.03 15.63 -11.12
CA VAL A 8 10.74 16.91 -10.92
C VAL A 8 11.53 17.00 -9.61
N ASN A 9 11.13 16.22 -8.59
CA ASN A 9 11.80 16.16 -7.30
C ASN A 9 12.90 15.08 -7.23
N ALA A 10 13.08 14.28 -8.28
CA ALA A 10 14.14 13.29 -8.36
C ALA A 10 15.50 13.96 -8.57
N ARG A 11 16.54 13.40 -7.95
CA ARG A 11 17.90 13.89 -8.11
C ARG A 11 18.34 13.71 -9.57
N ALA A 12 18.95 14.74 -10.16
CA ALA A 12 19.38 14.75 -11.56
C ALA A 12 20.21 13.51 -11.97
N HIS A 13 21.11 13.02 -11.11
CA HIS A 13 21.89 11.81 -11.40
C HIS A 13 21.06 10.52 -11.45
N LEU A 14 19.89 10.45 -10.80
CA LEU A 14 18.96 9.32 -10.94
C LEU A 14 18.13 9.44 -12.22
N ARG A 15 17.73 10.66 -12.59
CA ARG A 15 17.03 10.94 -13.86
C ARG A 15 17.92 10.58 -15.06
N PHE A 16 19.19 10.96 -15.02
CA PHE A 16 20.19 10.53 -16.01
C PHE A 16 20.27 9.01 -16.14
N MET A 17 20.28 8.30 -15.01
CA MET A 17 20.48 6.85 -15.00
C MET A 17 19.30 6.10 -15.59
N GLU A 18 18.08 6.55 -15.31
CA GLU A 18 16.88 6.00 -15.93
C GLU A 18 16.79 6.38 -17.42
N TRP A 19 17.16 7.61 -17.79
CA TRP A 19 17.26 8.03 -19.19
C TRP A 19 18.17 7.08 -19.99
N GLN A 20 19.34 6.76 -19.46
CA GLN A 20 20.27 5.81 -20.09
C GLN A 20 19.73 4.38 -20.13
N ALA A 21 18.95 3.97 -19.15
CA ALA A 21 18.31 2.65 -19.14
C ALA A 21 17.22 2.54 -20.21
N VAL A 22 16.33 3.54 -20.30
CA VAL A 22 15.24 3.59 -21.29
C VAL A 22 15.80 3.60 -22.70
N LEU A 23 16.80 4.44 -22.97
CA LEU A 23 17.51 4.48 -24.26
C LEU A 23 18.00 3.09 -24.68
N ARG A 24 18.70 2.40 -23.78
CA ARG A 24 19.40 1.15 -24.10
C ARG A 24 18.50 -0.06 -24.15
N LEU A 25 17.48 -0.09 -23.29
CA LEU A 25 16.66 -1.28 -23.04
C LEU A 25 15.29 -1.22 -23.72
N THR A 26 14.78 -0.03 -24.03
CA THR A 26 13.49 0.16 -24.72
C THR A 26 13.70 0.61 -26.16
N TYR A 27 14.60 1.57 -26.37
CA TYR A 27 14.87 2.13 -27.71
C TYR A 27 16.09 1.50 -28.37
N HIS A 28 16.70 0.47 -27.78
CA HIS A 28 17.85 -0.24 -28.35
C HIS A 28 19.01 0.67 -28.82
N ARG A 29 19.23 1.79 -28.11
CA ARG A 29 20.22 2.85 -28.39
C ARG A 29 19.84 3.78 -29.55
N ASP A 30 18.61 3.71 -30.04
CA ASP A 30 18.07 4.67 -30.99
C ASP A 30 17.72 5.98 -30.27
N TYR A 31 18.60 6.96 -30.42
CA TYR A 31 18.41 8.30 -29.88
C TYR A 31 17.34 9.08 -30.63
N THR A 32 17.10 8.78 -31.92
CA THR A 32 16.14 9.50 -32.75
C THR A 32 14.72 9.15 -32.31
N ASP A 33 14.44 7.85 -32.16
CA ASP A 33 13.13 7.38 -31.69
C ASP A 33 12.86 7.81 -30.24
N MET A 34 13.89 7.76 -29.38
CA MET A 34 13.76 8.22 -28.00
C MET A 34 13.52 9.74 -27.92
N ALA A 35 14.20 10.53 -28.76
CA ALA A 35 14.02 11.98 -28.82
C ALA A 35 12.63 12.38 -29.31
N GLN A 36 12.03 11.60 -30.22
CA GLN A 36 10.65 11.81 -30.67
C GLN A 36 9.64 11.50 -29.56
N ALA A 37 9.89 10.45 -28.77
CA ALA A 37 9.01 10.06 -27.67
C ALA A 37 9.13 10.98 -26.43
N PHE A 38 10.28 11.63 -26.24
CA PHE A 38 10.60 12.45 -25.07
C PHE A 38 11.32 13.77 -25.43
N PRO A 39 10.71 14.63 -26.28
CA PRO A 39 11.36 15.84 -26.76
C PRO A 39 11.73 16.81 -25.63
N GLU A 40 10.92 16.88 -24.57
CA GLU A 40 11.10 17.78 -23.43
C GLU A 40 12.36 17.51 -22.59
N TYR A 41 12.94 16.31 -22.70
CA TYR A 41 14.11 15.92 -21.92
C TYR A 41 15.42 16.00 -22.71
N MET A 42 15.36 16.24 -24.02
CA MET A 42 16.54 16.35 -24.88
C MET A 42 17.45 17.52 -24.46
N GLU A 43 16.87 18.64 -24.06
CA GLU A 43 17.63 19.83 -23.63
C GLU A 43 18.20 19.72 -22.20
N VAL A 44 17.64 18.84 -21.37
CA VAL A 44 17.98 18.73 -19.94
C VAL A 44 18.86 17.51 -19.63
N CYS A 45 18.91 16.54 -20.55
CA CYS A 45 19.64 15.29 -20.33
C CYS A 45 21.15 15.49 -20.18
N ASP A 46 21.76 16.44 -20.89
CA ASP A 46 23.17 16.81 -20.75
C ASP A 46 23.46 17.37 -19.35
N GLN A 47 22.55 18.18 -18.81
CA GLN A 47 22.68 18.71 -17.46
C GLN A 47 22.61 17.57 -16.43
N TRP A 48 21.73 16.59 -16.62
CA TRP A 48 21.66 15.41 -15.76
C TRP A 48 22.93 14.56 -15.83
N HIS A 49 23.53 14.43 -17.02
CA HIS A 49 24.79 13.72 -17.22
C HIS A 49 25.94 14.38 -16.45
N GLU A 50 26.07 15.71 -16.52
CA GLU A 50 27.12 16.43 -15.77
C GLU A 50 26.93 16.33 -14.25
N GLN A 51 25.68 16.34 -13.78
CA GLN A 51 25.35 16.13 -12.37
C GLN A 51 25.68 14.69 -11.93
N TYR A 52 25.48 13.70 -12.80
CA TYR A 52 25.92 12.32 -12.56
C TYR A 52 27.45 12.22 -12.44
N LYS A 53 28.21 12.74 -13.41
CA LYS A 53 29.70 12.73 -13.37
C LYS A 53 30.22 13.39 -12.10
N THR A 54 29.66 14.55 -11.76
CA THR A 54 30.02 15.30 -10.54
C THR A 54 29.72 14.49 -9.29
N TYR A 55 28.56 13.83 -9.22
CA TYR A 55 28.17 13.00 -8.10
C TYR A 55 29.14 11.83 -7.87
N ILE A 56 29.50 11.10 -8.93
CA ILE A 56 30.44 9.97 -8.84
C ILE A 56 31.85 10.46 -8.44
N LYS A 57 32.35 11.53 -9.08
CA LYS A 57 33.67 12.09 -8.80
C LYS A 57 33.81 12.58 -7.35
N ARG A 58 32.77 13.20 -6.80
CA ARG A 58 32.77 13.70 -5.41
C ARG A 58 32.59 12.61 -4.36
N ASN A 59 32.11 11.43 -4.74
CA ASN A 59 31.74 10.37 -3.79
C ASN A 59 32.37 9.00 -4.14
N PRO A 60 33.68 8.90 -4.43
CA PRO A 60 34.28 7.71 -5.04
C PRO A 60 34.24 6.47 -4.14
N LYS A 61 34.15 6.64 -2.81
CA LYS A 61 34.08 5.55 -1.83
C LYS A 61 32.70 5.40 -1.18
N ARG A 62 31.71 6.25 -1.51
CA ARG A 62 30.39 6.14 -0.88
C ARG A 62 29.64 4.94 -1.48
N PRO A 63 29.11 4.02 -0.65
CA PRO A 63 28.46 2.80 -1.15
C PRO A 63 27.40 3.03 -2.23
N ARG A 64 26.54 4.04 -2.06
CA ARG A 64 25.49 4.39 -3.04
C ARG A 64 26.04 4.90 -4.38
N ALA A 65 27.12 5.68 -4.35
CA ALA A 65 27.74 6.20 -5.57
C ALA A 65 28.51 5.10 -6.31
N VAL A 66 29.20 4.23 -5.56
CA VAL A 66 29.86 3.02 -6.10
C VAL A 66 28.84 2.09 -6.76
N ALA A 67 27.73 1.82 -6.08
CA ALA A 67 26.62 1.03 -6.62
C ALA A 67 26.01 1.66 -7.88
N LEU A 68 25.72 2.97 -7.85
CA LEU A 68 25.14 3.66 -9.01
C LEU A 68 26.05 3.58 -10.24
N ASN A 69 27.36 3.78 -10.05
CA ASN A 69 28.32 3.66 -11.13
C ASN A 69 28.47 2.21 -11.63
N SER A 70 28.40 1.21 -10.74
CA SER A 70 28.39 -0.20 -11.11
C SER A 70 27.18 -0.57 -11.97
N ILE A 71 26.00 -0.05 -11.63
CA ILE A 71 24.78 -0.22 -12.44
C ILE A 71 24.97 0.42 -13.82
N TYR A 72 25.53 1.64 -13.88
CA TYR A 72 25.78 2.32 -15.13
C TYR A 72 26.71 1.51 -16.05
N LEU A 73 27.84 1.03 -15.51
CA LEU A 73 28.76 0.17 -16.26
C LEU A 73 28.09 -1.14 -16.70
N SER A 74 27.17 -1.68 -15.90
CA SER A 74 26.41 -2.88 -16.27
C SER A 74 25.45 -2.61 -17.44
N LEU A 75 24.80 -1.43 -17.48
CA LEU A 75 23.99 -1.00 -18.63
C LEU A 75 24.84 -0.82 -19.89
N LEU A 76 26.04 -0.21 -19.77
CA LEU A 76 26.93 -0.02 -20.91
C LEU A 76 27.40 -1.36 -21.51
N ASN A 77 27.66 -2.33 -20.64
CA ASN A 77 28.12 -3.67 -21.01
C ASN A 77 26.99 -4.67 -21.30
N ASN A 78 25.74 -4.21 -21.48
CA ASN A 78 24.56 -5.05 -21.75
C ASN A 78 24.34 -6.18 -20.73
N LYS A 79 24.79 -6.00 -19.47
CA LYS A 79 24.61 -6.98 -18.39
C LYS A 79 23.25 -6.88 -17.69
N ILE A 80 22.43 -5.91 -18.09
CA ILE A 80 21.07 -5.72 -17.60
C ILE A 80 20.16 -5.92 -18.81
N GLU A 81 19.27 -6.91 -18.73
CA GLU A 81 18.49 -7.39 -19.87
C GLU A 81 17.22 -6.56 -20.14
N ASN A 82 16.64 -5.95 -19.10
CA ASN A 82 15.39 -5.20 -19.21
C ASN A 82 15.27 -4.12 -18.13
N LEU A 83 14.28 -3.23 -18.29
CA LEU A 83 14.05 -2.11 -17.38
C LEU A 83 13.73 -2.57 -15.94
N GLU A 84 13.05 -3.70 -15.77
CA GLU A 84 12.74 -4.24 -14.45
C GLU A 84 14.00 -4.58 -13.65
N LYS A 85 14.94 -5.31 -14.26
CA LYS A 85 16.25 -5.61 -13.66
C LYS A 85 17.03 -4.34 -13.33
N PHE A 86 16.93 -3.31 -14.17
CA PHE A 86 17.52 -2.00 -13.90
C PHE A 86 16.92 -1.35 -12.64
N TYR A 87 15.59 -1.19 -12.56
CA TYR A 87 14.94 -0.55 -11.41
C TYR A 87 15.13 -1.34 -10.12
N LEU A 88 15.16 -2.67 -10.21
CA LEU A 88 15.44 -3.52 -9.07
C LEU A 88 16.80 -3.17 -8.47
N ARG A 89 17.88 -3.21 -9.27
CA ARG A 89 19.23 -2.87 -8.82
C ARG A 89 19.32 -1.44 -8.29
N LEU A 90 18.70 -0.48 -8.95
CA LEU A 90 18.70 0.93 -8.52
C LEU A 90 18.01 1.11 -7.16
N SER A 91 16.93 0.37 -6.92
CA SER A 91 16.20 0.40 -5.65
C SER A 91 16.97 -0.23 -4.49
N THR A 92 17.61 -1.39 -4.74
CA THR A 92 18.32 -2.18 -3.72
C THR A 92 19.69 -1.63 -3.39
N GLU A 93 20.45 -1.18 -4.39
CA GLU A 93 21.87 -0.86 -4.23
C GLU A 93 22.11 0.64 -4.00
N VAL A 94 21.21 1.52 -4.47
CA VAL A 94 21.46 2.98 -4.48
C VAL A 94 20.48 3.76 -3.62
N THR A 95 19.19 3.67 -3.90
CA THR A 95 18.23 4.56 -3.22
C THR A 95 17.94 4.09 -1.80
N ASN A 96 18.21 2.82 -1.49
CA ASN A 96 17.80 2.14 -0.26
C ASN A 96 16.36 2.51 0.12
N LEU A 97 15.51 2.80 -0.88
CA LEU A 97 14.07 2.73 -0.71
C LEU A 97 13.87 1.35 -0.15
N ARG A 98 13.44 1.22 1.11
CA ARG A 98 13.30 -0.06 1.81
C ARG A 98 12.67 -1.05 0.83
N THR A 99 13.52 -1.80 0.13
CA THR A 99 13.23 -3.12 -0.38
C THR A 99 13.28 -3.94 0.89
N SER A 100 12.26 -3.71 1.74
CA SER A 100 11.70 -4.77 2.53
C SER A 100 11.80 -6.00 1.65
N LYS A 101 12.51 -7.03 2.12
CA LYS A 101 12.59 -8.30 1.41
C LYS A 101 11.17 -8.80 1.03
N SER A 102 10.10 -8.24 1.62
CA SER A 102 8.70 -8.37 1.24
C SER A 102 8.22 -7.63 -0.03
N ARG A 103 9.02 -6.82 -0.73
CA ARG A 103 8.58 -6.10 -1.96
C ARG A 103 9.17 -6.63 -3.26
N VAL A 104 10.40 -7.17 -3.25
CA VAL A 104 11.01 -7.78 -4.45
C VAL A 104 10.50 -9.21 -4.63
N GLN A 105 10.32 -9.96 -3.54
CA GLN A 105 9.54 -11.19 -3.61
C GLN A 105 8.10 -10.89 -4.03
N LYS A 106 7.51 -9.76 -3.63
CA LYS A 106 6.17 -9.40 -4.14
C LYS A 106 6.13 -9.04 -5.62
N ALA A 107 7.15 -8.45 -6.25
CA ALA A 107 6.99 -8.09 -7.68
C ALA A 107 7.17 -9.30 -8.62
N VAL A 108 8.13 -10.18 -8.34
CA VAL A 108 8.34 -11.41 -9.14
C VAL A 108 7.32 -12.49 -8.76
N LEU A 109 6.85 -12.53 -7.51
CA LEU A 109 5.67 -13.30 -7.12
C LEU A 109 4.37 -12.55 -7.37
N ASP A 110 4.32 -11.29 -7.81
CA ASP A 110 3.04 -10.69 -8.23
C ASP A 110 2.80 -11.04 -9.70
N GLU A 111 3.82 -11.33 -10.51
CA GLU A 111 3.62 -11.91 -11.85
C GLU A 111 3.53 -13.44 -11.84
N GLU A 112 4.27 -14.15 -10.97
CA GLU A 112 4.20 -15.62 -10.86
C GLU A 112 3.34 -16.16 -9.68
N ASN A 113 3.01 -15.35 -8.65
CA ASN A 113 1.94 -15.63 -7.67
C ASN A 113 0.75 -14.64 -7.82
N TYR A 114 0.29 -14.43 -9.05
CA TYR A 114 -1.16 -14.19 -9.25
C TYR A 114 -2.02 -15.38 -8.82
N VAL A 115 -1.40 -16.47 -8.39
CA VAL A 115 -1.98 -17.44 -7.46
C VAL A 115 -1.58 -17.02 -6.05
N THR A 116 -2.28 -16.03 -5.50
CA THR A 116 -2.61 -16.21 -4.09
C THR A 116 -3.39 -17.52 -4.05
N GLU A 117 -3.01 -18.44 -3.19
CA GLU A 117 -3.96 -19.43 -2.66
C GLU A 117 -5.06 -18.66 -1.88
N PHE A 118 -5.82 -17.82 -2.58
CA PHE A 118 -7.20 -17.57 -2.22
C PHE A 118 -7.92 -18.81 -2.69
N SER A 119 -8.17 -19.73 -1.76
CA SER A 119 -9.11 -20.84 -1.90
C SER A 119 -10.53 -20.30 -2.04
N PHE A 120 -10.79 -19.56 -3.10
CA PHE A 120 -12.03 -19.66 -3.82
C PHE A 120 -11.71 -20.56 -5.00
N ASP A 121 -12.05 -21.85 -4.85
CA ASP A 121 -11.89 -22.97 -5.83
C ASP A 121 -12.56 -22.76 -7.20
N THR A 122 -12.77 -21.52 -7.62
CA THR A 122 -13.03 -21.18 -9.00
C THR A 122 -11.68 -21.09 -9.69
N LYS A 123 -11.30 -22.17 -10.37
CA LYS A 123 -10.33 -22.18 -11.46
C LYS A 123 -10.71 -21.10 -12.48
N ILE A 124 -10.27 -19.86 -12.27
CA ILE A 124 -10.45 -18.75 -13.22
C ILE A 124 -9.37 -18.92 -14.30
N VAL A 125 -9.51 -19.96 -15.12
CA VAL A 125 -8.59 -20.28 -16.23
C VAL A 125 -8.72 -19.24 -17.37
N SER A 126 -9.77 -18.43 -17.37
CA SER A 126 -10.09 -17.50 -18.47
C SER A 126 -9.49 -16.08 -18.34
N PHE A 127 -8.79 -15.74 -17.25
CA PHE A 127 -8.32 -14.35 -17.03
C PHE A 127 -6.79 -14.20 -17.05
N GLN A 128 -6.05 -15.13 -17.67
CA GLN A 128 -4.58 -15.09 -17.74
C GLN A 128 -4.01 -13.75 -18.25
N ASN A 129 -4.79 -12.96 -19.00
CA ASN A 129 -4.40 -11.62 -19.49
C ASN A 129 -5.07 -10.44 -18.76
N ASN A 130 -5.97 -10.68 -17.80
CA ASN A 130 -6.86 -9.67 -17.20
C ASN A 130 -6.77 -9.62 -15.65
N ASN A 131 -5.61 -9.94 -15.06
CA ASN A 131 -5.44 -9.88 -13.60
C ASN A 131 -5.65 -8.46 -13.02
N ARG A 132 -5.44 -7.41 -13.82
CA ARG A 132 -5.65 -6.02 -13.42
C ARG A 132 -7.12 -5.73 -13.11
N ILE A 133 -8.06 -6.15 -13.96
CA ILE A 133 -9.49 -5.89 -13.74
C ILE A 133 -10.02 -6.70 -12.54
N VAL A 134 -9.55 -7.94 -12.39
CA VAL A 134 -9.88 -8.79 -11.24
C VAL A 134 -9.47 -8.10 -9.92
N ASN A 135 -8.25 -7.57 -9.85
CA ASN A 135 -7.78 -6.87 -8.66
C ASN A 135 -8.54 -5.57 -8.38
N LEU A 136 -8.90 -4.81 -9.41
CA LEU A 136 -9.71 -3.60 -9.26
C LEU A 136 -11.11 -3.92 -8.74
N VAL A 137 -11.77 -4.93 -9.32
CA VAL A 137 -13.06 -5.46 -8.83
C VAL A 137 -12.95 -5.85 -7.36
N LEU A 138 -11.90 -6.58 -6.98
CA LEU A 138 -11.69 -7.01 -5.59
C LEU A 138 -11.41 -5.84 -4.64
N LYS A 139 -10.71 -4.80 -5.10
CA LYS A 139 -10.44 -3.59 -4.32
C LYS A 139 -11.72 -2.81 -4.10
N GLU A 140 -12.49 -2.58 -5.16
CA GLU A 140 -13.73 -1.84 -5.10
C GLU A 140 -14.76 -2.57 -4.22
N ALA A 141 -14.82 -3.90 -4.30
CA ALA A 141 -15.66 -4.72 -3.42
C ALA A 141 -15.42 -4.43 -1.93
N VAL A 142 -14.17 -4.16 -1.51
CA VAL A 142 -13.85 -3.85 -0.11
C VAL A 142 -14.42 -2.49 0.32
N GLU A 143 -14.52 -1.52 -0.60
CA GLU A 143 -15.10 -0.21 -0.29
C GLU A 143 -16.58 -0.31 0.09
N PHE A 144 -17.32 -1.30 -0.43
CA PHE A 144 -18.74 -1.53 -0.10
C PHE A 144 -18.97 -2.25 1.23
N VAL A 145 -17.97 -2.90 1.83
CA VAL A 145 -18.19 -3.77 3.00
C VAL A 145 -18.72 -2.96 4.20
N HIS A 146 -19.85 -3.32 4.80
CA HIS A 146 -20.42 -2.61 5.96
C HIS A 146 -20.75 -1.12 5.74
N THR A 147 -20.96 -0.67 4.50
CA THR A 147 -21.41 0.70 4.20
C THR A 147 -22.93 0.87 4.25
N GLY A 148 -23.70 -0.21 4.37
CA GLY A 148 -25.16 -0.17 4.37
C GLY A 148 -25.77 -0.04 2.97
N TYR A 149 -25.06 -0.48 1.94
CA TYR A 149 -25.53 -0.48 0.57
C TYR A 149 -26.78 -1.34 0.37
N THR A 150 -27.57 -0.97 -0.63
CA THR A 150 -28.65 -1.78 -1.19
C THR A 150 -28.12 -2.68 -2.31
N LYS A 151 -28.84 -3.77 -2.58
CA LYS A 151 -28.50 -4.67 -3.70
C LYS A 151 -28.42 -3.95 -5.06
N ASN A 152 -29.19 -2.88 -5.24
CA ASN A 152 -29.21 -2.10 -6.47
C ASN A 152 -27.97 -1.21 -6.60
N GLU A 153 -27.54 -0.55 -5.53
CA GLU A 153 -26.31 0.26 -5.51
C GLU A 153 -25.08 -0.62 -5.77
N LEU A 154 -25.05 -1.82 -5.17
CA LEU A 154 -23.97 -2.78 -5.38
C LEU A 154 -23.86 -3.23 -6.85
N ASN A 155 -25.02 -3.44 -7.49
CA ASN A 155 -25.06 -3.80 -8.92
C ASN A 155 -24.69 -2.63 -9.83
N SER A 156 -25.09 -1.40 -9.48
CA SER A 156 -24.72 -0.20 -10.23
C SER A 156 -23.21 0.01 -10.18
N ALA A 157 -22.61 -0.03 -9.00
CA ALA A 157 -21.17 0.16 -8.82
C ALA A 157 -20.34 -0.87 -9.60
N PHE A 158 -20.78 -2.13 -9.64
CA PHE A 158 -20.14 -3.13 -10.48
C PHE A 158 -20.24 -2.76 -11.98
N ASN A 159 -21.41 -2.31 -12.45
CA ASN A 159 -21.59 -1.93 -13.84
C ASN A 159 -20.74 -0.70 -14.20
N ASP A 160 -20.68 0.31 -13.32
CA ASP A 160 -19.88 1.52 -13.52
C ASP A 160 -18.38 1.18 -13.60
N LEU A 161 -17.90 0.30 -12.71
CA LEU A 161 -16.52 -0.20 -12.73
C LEU A 161 -16.21 -1.04 -13.97
N VAL A 162 -17.18 -1.79 -14.51
CA VAL A 162 -16.98 -2.48 -15.78
C VAL A 162 -16.88 -1.47 -16.92
N LEU A 163 -17.77 -0.47 -16.97
CA LEU A 163 -17.84 0.54 -18.03
C LEU A 163 -16.58 1.41 -18.12
N GLU A 164 -16.01 1.81 -16.99
CA GLU A 164 -14.77 2.59 -16.93
C GLU A 164 -13.56 1.84 -17.51
N TYR A 165 -13.63 0.50 -17.57
CA TYR A 165 -12.49 -0.37 -17.93
C TYR A 165 -12.76 -1.28 -19.14
N VAL A 166 -13.80 -1.02 -19.95
CA VAL A 166 -14.00 -1.75 -21.22
C VAL A 166 -12.97 -1.30 -22.27
N GLU A 167 -11.74 -1.81 -22.18
CA GLU A 167 -10.94 -2.07 -23.38
C GLU A 167 -11.59 -3.26 -24.10
N ALA A 168 -12.55 -3.00 -25.02
CA ALA A 168 -13.14 -3.79 -26.11
C ALA A 168 -13.08 -5.36 -26.16
N LEU A 169 -12.72 -6.10 -25.10
CA LEU A 169 -12.30 -7.51 -25.16
C LEU A 169 -12.95 -8.42 -24.10
N ILE A 170 -13.76 -7.90 -23.17
CA ILE A 170 -14.39 -8.74 -22.13
C ILE A 170 -15.65 -9.42 -22.70
N ASN A 171 -15.66 -10.75 -22.71
CA ASN A 171 -16.83 -11.50 -23.16
C ASN A 171 -17.91 -11.61 -22.07
N LYS A 172 -19.15 -11.94 -22.48
CA LYS A 172 -20.29 -12.03 -21.56
C LYS A 172 -20.09 -13.04 -20.42
N LYS A 173 -19.32 -14.11 -20.62
CA LYS A 173 -19.04 -15.11 -19.58
C LYS A 173 -18.06 -14.57 -18.53
N GLU A 174 -17.05 -13.82 -18.96
CA GLU A 174 -16.10 -13.14 -18.07
C GLU A 174 -16.79 -12.06 -17.24
N LEU A 175 -17.71 -11.30 -17.82
CA LEU A 175 -18.51 -10.32 -17.06
C LEU A 175 -19.31 -10.97 -15.93
N VAL A 176 -19.95 -12.12 -16.19
CA VAL A 176 -20.68 -12.87 -15.15
C VAL A 176 -19.72 -13.35 -14.07
N ALA A 177 -18.56 -13.89 -14.45
CA ALA A 177 -17.55 -14.35 -13.49
C ALA A 177 -16.99 -13.21 -12.62
N LEU A 178 -16.73 -12.03 -13.19
CA LEU A 178 -16.28 -10.85 -12.45
C LEU A 178 -17.35 -10.37 -11.45
N ARG A 179 -18.62 -10.42 -11.85
CA ARG A 179 -19.73 -10.06 -10.98
C ARG A 179 -19.86 -11.01 -9.80
N ASP A 180 -19.79 -12.31 -10.05
CA ASP A 180 -19.83 -13.32 -9.01
C ASP A 180 -18.65 -13.17 -8.04
N LEU A 181 -17.46 -12.87 -8.57
CA LEU A 181 -16.28 -12.61 -7.77
C LEU A 181 -16.45 -11.36 -6.87
N PHE A 182 -16.95 -10.25 -7.44
CA PHE A 182 -17.24 -9.02 -6.72
C PHE A 182 -18.17 -9.28 -5.53
N LEU A 183 -19.32 -9.89 -5.80
CA LEU A 183 -20.32 -10.20 -4.77
C LEU A 183 -19.77 -11.15 -3.71
N LYS A 184 -19.08 -12.21 -4.13
CA LYS A 184 -18.46 -13.18 -3.21
C LYS A 184 -17.44 -12.51 -2.29
N LYS A 185 -16.66 -11.56 -2.81
CA LYS A 185 -15.70 -10.80 -2.02
C LYS A 185 -16.39 -9.92 -0.99
N VAL A 186 -17.42 -9.15 -1.38
CA VAL A 186 -18.20 -8.31 -0.46
C VAL A 186 -18.76 -9.15 0.70
N TYR A 187 -19.47 -10.23 0.38
CA TYR A 187 -20.07 -11.10 1.39
C TYR A 187 -19.05 -11.80 2.28
N ALA A 188 -17.92 -12.22 1.74
CA ALA A 188 -16.86 -12.82 2.54
C ALA A 188 -16.25 -11.81 3.53
N MET A 189 -16.04 -10.57 3.08
CA MET A 189 -15.47 -9.51 3.93
C MET A 189 -16.46 -9.04 5.01
N GLU A 190 -17.76 -8.96 4.70
CA GLU A 190 -18.81 -8.66 5.69
C GLU A 190 -18.86 -9.67 6.84
N LYS A 191 -18.60 -10.94 6.55
CA LYS A 191 -18.51 -12.00 7.57
C LYS A 191 -17.21 -11.96 8.36
N SER A 192 -16.14 -11.47 7.76
CA SER A 192 -14.79 -11.55 8.32
C SER A 192 -14.50 -10.51 9.41
N ILE A 193 -15.12 -9.32 9.30
CA ILE A 193 -14.97 -8.23 10.26
C ILE A 193 -16.34 -7.67 10.58
N THR A 194 -16.48 -7.07 11.75
CA THR A 194 -17.70 -6.35 12.14
C THR A 194 -17.74 -4.95 11.50
N ARG A 195 -18.94 -4.35 11.46
CA ARG A 195 -19.12 -2.95 11.02
C ARG A 195 -18.28 -1.97 11.85
N ALA A 196 -18.21 -2.18 13.16
CA ALA A 196 -17.38 -1.40 14.07
C ALA A 196 -15.89 -1.43 13.68
N GLU A 197 -15.37 -2.63 13.45
CA GLU A 197 -13.98 -2.85 13.02
C GLU A 197 -13.70 -2.20 11.66
N ALA A 198 -14.63 -2.31 10.70
CA ALA A 198 -14.52 -1.64 9.41
C ALA A 198 -14.46 -0.11 9.55
N LEU A 199 -15.28 0.48 10.44
CA LEU A 199 -15.27 1.93 10.70
C LEU A 199 -13.96 2.41 11.31
N ILE A 200 -13.34 1.62 12.20
CA ILE A 200 -12.00 1.93 12.74
C ILE A 200 -10.97 1.96 11.60
N LEU A 201 -10.95 0.92 10.75
CA LEU A 201 -9.94 0.76 9.69
C LEU A 201 -10.07 1.77 8.54
N ARG A 202 -11.28 2.30 8.33
CA ARG A 202 -11.55 3.38 7.37
C ARG A 202 -11.09 4.76 7.84
N ASN A 203 -10.60 4.90 9.08
CA ASN A 203 -10.08 6.17 9.54
C ASN A 203 -8.91 6.65 8.64
N PRO A 204 -8.88 7.95 8.25
CA PRO A 204 -7.82 8.48 7.39
C PRO A 204 -6.45 8.47 8.10
N ASP A 205 -6.41 8.64 9.42
CA ASP A 205 -5.19 8.49 10.21
C ASP A 205 -4.90 7.01 10.45
N LYS A 206 -3.98 6.44 9.64
CA LYS A 206 -3.62 5.03 9.68
C LYS A 206 -2.95 4.61 10.98
N LYS A 207 -2.26 5.54 11.67
CA LYS A 207 -1.65 5.22 12.97
C LYS A 207 -2.74 5.12 14.03
N LEU A 208 -3.64 6.10 14.07
CA LEU A 208 -4.80 6.08 14.96
C LEU A 208 -5.69 4.84 14.72
N ALA A 209 -5.96 4.51 13.46
CA ALA A 209 -6.74 3.32 13.09
C ALA A 209 -6.12 2.04 13.66
N LYS A 210 -4.80 1.89 13.50
CA LYS A 210 -4.06 0.73 14.02
C LYS A 210 -4.13 0.65 15.54
N ASP A 211 -3.86 1.77 16.22
CA ASP A 211 -3.83 1.81 17.68
C ASP A 211 -5.23 1.55 18.27
N ALA A 212 -6.27 2.14 17.69
CA ALA A 212 -7.67 1.90 18.09
C ALA A 212 -8.14 0.48 17.78
N TYR A 213 -7.78 -0.08 16.62
CA TYR A 213 -8.14 -1.46 16.27
C TYR A 213 -7.50 -2.46 17.22
N HIS A 214 -6.21 -2.26 17.54
CA HIS A 214 -5.52 -3.09 18.52
C HIS A 214 -6.16 -2.97 19.91
N LEU A 215 -6.43 -1.75 20.38
CA LEU A 215 -7.07 -1.52 21.67
C LEU A 215 -8.44 -2.18 21.73
N TYR A 216 -9.26 -2.05 20.68
CA TYR A 216 -10.57 -2.68 20.62
C TYR A 216 -10.47 -4.21 20.64
N GLY A 217 -9.49 -4.79 19.95
CA GLY A 217 -9.19 -6.22 20.05
C GLY A 217 -8.86 -6.67 21.48
N LEU A 218 -8.14 -5.85 22.26
CA LEU A 218 -7.87 -6.13 23.68
C LEU A 218 -9.13 -6.06 24.54
N PHE A 219 -10.03 -5.10 24.29
CA PHE A 219 -11.35 -5.08 24.93
C PHE A 219 -12.16 -6.33 24.60
N LYS A 220 -12.20 -6.74 23.32
CA LYS A 220 -12.91 -7.97 22.91
C LYS A 220 -12.37 -9.23 23.58
N LEU A 221 -11.06 -9.27 23.83
CA LEU A 221 -10.41 -10.41 24.48
C LEU A 221 -10.69 -10.48 25.99
N ARG A 222 -10.85 -9.33 26.65
CA ARG A 222 -10.92 -9.24 28.13
C ARG A 222 -12.33 -9.02 28.67
N CYS A 223 -13.21 -8.44 27.88
CA CYS A 223 -14.53 -7.97 28.31
C CYS A 223 -15.60 -8.46 27.34
N GLU A 224 -16.64 -9.10 27.87
CA GLU A 224 -17.89 -9.24 27.13
C GLU A 224 -18.58 -7.87 27.01
N VAL A 225 -19.62 -7.80 26.17
CA VAL A 225 -20.41 -6.56 26.07
C VAL A 225 -21.17 -6.36 27.38
N GLY A 226 -20.97 -5.22 28.03
CA GLY A 226 -21.48 -4.93 29.37
C GLY A 226 -20.40 -4.97 30.46
N ASP A 227 -19.27 -5.64 30.21
CA ASP A 227 -18.17 -5.71 31.17
C ASP A 227 -17.33 -4.43 31.18
N ALA A 228 -16.67 -4.20 32.30
CA ALA A 228 -15.83 -3.04 32.52
C ALA A 228 -14.35 -3.43 32.73
N TRP A 229 -13.45 -2.59 32.22
CA TRP A 229 -12.02 -2.74 32.35
C TRP A 229 -11.41 -1.45 32.90
N THR A 230 -10.79 -1.56 34.07
CA THR A 230 -10.04 -0.47 34.69
C THR A 230 -8.66 -0.38 34.05
N LEU A 231 -8.32 0.80 33.52
CA LEU A 231 -7.03 1.08 32.91
C LEU A 231 -6.47 2.39 33.46
N SER A 232 -5.24 2.34 33.98
CA SER A 232 -4.48 3.57 34.23
C SER A 232 -3.99 4.18 32.92
N GLN A 233 -3.81 5.50 32.88
CA GLN A 233 -3.24 6.15 31.69
C GLN A 233 -1.85 5.61 31.33
N THR A 234 -1.07 5.21 32.33
CA THR A 234 0.27 4.65 32.14
C THR A 234 0.21 3.26 31.53
N GLU A 235 -0.66 2.39 32.02
CA GLU A 235 -0.89 1.05 31.47
C GLU A 235 -1.40 1.13 30.03
N LEU A 236 -2.41 1.98 29.78
CA LEU A 236 -2.96 2.19 28.45
C LEU A 236 -1.86 2.62 27.44
N ALA A 237 -1.07 3.63 27.81
CA ALA A 237 -0.08 4.22 26.91
C ALA A 237 1.15 3.31 26.72
N ARG A 238 1.79 2.87 27.81
CA ARG A 238 3.07 2.13 27.73
C ARG A 238 2.89 0.64 27.55
N GLU A 239 1.97 0.02 28.28
CA GLU A 239 1.90 -1.45 28.34
C GLU A 239 0.99 -2.04 27.27
N LYS A 240 -0.13 -1.39 26.96
CA LYS A 240 -1.09 -1.92 25.98
C LYS A 240 -0.77 -1.46 24.57
N LEU A 241 -0.51 -0.16 24.38
CA LEU A 241 -0.30 0.41 23.05
C LEU A 241 1.18 0.65 22.72
N GLY A 242 2.04 0.82 23.73
CA GLY A 242 3.45 1.19 23.50
C GLY A 242 3.62 2.56 22.82
N VAL A 243 2.67 3.48 23.04
CA VAL A 243 2.64 4.83 22.45
C VAL A 243 2.63 5.90 23.53
N GLY A 244 2.88 7.16 23.15
CA GLY A 244 2.76 8.28 24.08
C GLY A 244 1.31 8.49 24.56
N LYS A 245 1.14 8.99 25.79
CA LYS A 245 -0.18 9.29 26.39
C LYS A 245 -1.16 10.00 25.42
N PRO A 246 -0.75 11.03 24.65
CA PRO A 246 -1.68 11.71 23.75
C PRO A 246 -2.22 10.82 22.62
N ALA A 247 -1.41 9.90 22.10
CA ALA A 247 -1.84 8.99 21.04
C ALA A 247 -2.78 7.90 21.57
N ALA A 248 -2.48 7.39 22.77
CA ALA A 248 -3.32 6.41 23.45
C ALA A 248 -4.71 6.96 23.77
N LEU A 249 -4.80 8.20 24.26
CA LEU A 249 -6.07 8.87 24.53
C LEU A 249 -6.88 9.11 23.25
N LYS A 250 -6.24 9.52 22.14
CA LYS A 250 -6.92 9.64 20.85
C LYS A 250 -7.54 8.33 20.37
N ALA A 251 -6.87 7.19 20.60
CA ALA A 251 -7.41 5.88 20.27
C ALA A 251 -8.66 5.56 21.10
N VAL A 252 -8.63 5.84 22.41
CA VAL A 252 -9.80 5.73 23.29
C VAL A 252 -10.94 6.63 22.81
N ASP A 253 -10.66 7.90 22.51
CA ASP A 253 -11.65 8.85 22.02
C ASP A 253 -12.32 8.37 20.74
N LEU A 254 -11.56 7.74 19.83
CA LEU A 254 -12.13 7.15 18.62
C LEU A 254 -13.09 6.00 18.95
N LEU A 255 -12.72 5.10 19.86
CA LEU A 255 -13.59 3.99 20.26
C LEU A 255 -14.87 4.47 20.96
N ILE A 256 -14.78 5.53 21.77
CA ILE A 256 -15.94 6.18 22.40
C ILE A 256 -16.84 6.83 21.35
N LYS A 257 -16.27 7.58 20.40
CA LYS A 257 -17.03 8.20 19.30
C LYS A 257 -17.77 7.18 18.45
N LEU A 258 -17.16 6.02 18.24
CA LEU A 258 -17.77 4.89 17.53
C LEU A 258 -18.74 4.07 18.40
N LYS A 259 -18.96 4.47 19.66
CA LYS A 259 -19.83 3.80 20.64
C LYS A 259 -19.47 2.33 20.85
N LEU A 260 -18.17 2.04 20.88
CA LEU A 260 -17.65 0.69 21.12
C LEU A 260 -17.29 0.47 22.59
N ILE A 261 -16.87 1.55 23.24
CA ILE A 261 -16.64 1.63 24.69
C ILE A 261 -17.23 2.94 25.21
N GLU A 262 -17.46 3.01 26.52
CA GLU A 262 -17.83 4.23 27.24
C GLU A 262 -17.00 4.38 28.51
N ILE A 263 -16.86 5.60 29.00
CA ILE A 263 -16.30 5.85 30.32
C ILE A 263 -17.42 5.58 31.32
N PHE A 264 -17.24 4.55 32.14
CA PHE A 264 -18.20 4.16 33.17
C PHE A 264 -17.93 4.89 34.48
N GLU A 265 -16.66 4.98 34.88
CA GLU A 265 -16.25 5.65 36.12
C GLU A 265 -14.83 6.19 36.01
N GLN A 266 -14.55 7.28 36.73
CA GLN A 266 -13.19 7.79 36.94
C GLN A 266 -12.78 7.52 38.38
N VAL A 267 -11.71 6.75 38.57
CA VAL A 267 -11.21 6.39 39.91
C VAL A 267 -9.95 7.21 40.19
N THR A 268 -10.05 8.11 41.17
CA THR A 268 -8.93 8.88 41.69
C THR A 268 -8.32 8.14 42.88
N PHE A 269 -7.12 7.60 42.73
CA PHE A 269 -6.36 7.05 43.86
C PHE A 269 -5.67 8.17 44.66
N VAL A 270 -5.44 7.93 45.96
CA VAL A 270 -4.87 8.90 46.94
C VAL A 270 -3.49 9.44 46.52
N ASN A 271 -2.76 8.72 45.66
CA ASN A 271 -1.55 9.22 45.02
C ASN A 271 -1.90 9.82 43.64
N ALA A 272 -1.74 11.14 43.51
CA ALA A 272 -2.12 11.96 42.36
C ALA A 272 -1.54 11.51 40.98
N GLU A 273 -0.62 10.54 40.94
CA GLU A 273 0.00 10.05 39.71
C GLU A 273 -0.72 8.86 39.05
N ALA A 274 -1.70 8.24 39.72
CA ALA A 274 -2.40 7.05 39.21
C ALA A 274 -3.91 7.31 39.07
N GLN A 275 -4.31 8.18 38.15
CA GLN A 275 -5.71 8.21 37.70
C GLN A 275 -5.99 6.98 36.82
N ALA A 276 -6.97 6.19 37.22
CA ALA A 276 -7.47 5.06 36.46
C ALA A 276 -8.89 5.34 35.96
N THR A 277 -9.16 4.96 34.72
CA THR A 277 -10.48 5.10 34.12
C THR A 277 -11.06 3.71 33.92
N VAL A 278 -12.31 3.55 34.35
CA VAL A 278 -13.09 2.34 34.12
C VAL A 278 -13.82 2.50 32.80
N TYR A 279 -13.46 1.68 31.82
CA TYR A 279 -14.08 1.67 30.51
C TYR A 279 -15.02 0.49 30.40
N LYS A 280 -16.28 0.72 30.03
CA LYS A 280 -17.23 -0.36 29.77
C LYS A 280 -17.32 -0.64 28.29
N ARG A 281 -17.29 -1.91 27.91
CA ARG A 281 -17.50 -2.33 26.52
C ARG A 281 -18.99 -2.31 26.21
N ILE A 282 -19.37 -1.65 25.12
CA ILE A 282 -20.78 -1.52 24.70
C ILE A 282 -21.03 -1.97 23.25
N GLY A 283 -19.99 -2.24 22.47
CA GLY A 283 -20.07 -2.70 21.08
C GLY A 283 -19.34 -4.02 20.78
#